data_AF-A0A4C1YXU6-F1
#
_entry.id   AF-A0A4C1YXU6-F1
#
_cell.length_a   1.000
_cell.length_b   1.000
_cell.length_c   1.000
_cell.angle_alpha   90.00
_cell.angle_beta   90.00
_cell.angle_gamma   90.00
#
_symmetry.space_group_name_H-M   'P 1'
#
loop_
_entity.id
_entity.type
_entity.pdbx_description
1 polymer ?
#
loop_
_entity_poly.entity_id
_entity_poly.type
_entity_poly.pdbx_seq_one_letter_code
_entity_poly.pdbx_strand_id
1 'polypeptide(L)'
;MSIEYELVDESDPDPLGKIAGPQIYTDGSKINGRVGAAITWWTNDTESEYQTLSLHPSCSVYQAEMYALYRAVAMVKASREKVVNILSDSRSSLELLSNPRTGHPLAHAIRETTRNANAEGKEIRFYWLRAHVGTKGNERADELAKIAAQKADADYDYEKIPLSWTGAITKTFFPDAKKAYATIRKLKPTPVQTQIFTGHTGIAEYLHRFKLLQSPSCECDADKIESVWHIILECPRYEVARYDLEHKIETKLEKPKMHEIMENPEKRVEFLSFAEKAFREATSRHRSMNRKRNEETPPTAPTSAPTQKPQENPENEATTLRTTTTERMLRCAETAGKPGIRTREWHCSWTKTRKG
;
A
#
# COMPACT_ATOMS: atom_id res chain seq x y z
N MET A 1 14.64 -12.75 -12.39
CA MET A 1 15.10 -11.98 -13.55
C MET A 1 15.29 -10.55 -13.07
N SER A 2 16.49 -9.99 -13.19
CA SER A 2 16.72 -8.54 -13.14
C SER A 2 16.26 -7.95 -14.47
N ILE A 3 15.72 -6.74 -14.43
CA ILE A 3 15.53 -5.93 -15.64
C ILE A 3 16.68 -4.93 -15.68
N GLU A 4 17.47 -4.98 -16.74
CA GLU A 4 18.50 -3.98 -17.00
C GLU A 4 17.86 -2.78 -17.69
N TYR A 5 18.43 -1.59 -17.46
CA TYR A 5 18.05 -0.37 -18.16
C TYR A 5 19.30 0.36 -18.63
N GLU A 6 19.19 1.04 -19.75
CA GLU A 6 20.26 1.84 -20.34
C GLU A 6 20.08 3.32 -19.99
N LEU A 7 21.19 4.04 -19.86
CA LEU A 7 21.17 5.50 -19.70
C LEU A 7 21.13 6.12 -21.10
N VAL A 8 20.18 7.01 -21.35
CA VAL A 8 20.15 7.79 -22.58
C VAL A 8 21.33 8.79 -22.55
N ASP A 9 22.21 8.74 -23.56
CA ASP A 9 23.36 9.64 -23.67
C ASP A 9 22.94 11.02 -24.19
N GLU A 10 22.71 11.93 -23.26
CA GLU A 10 22.29 13.31 -23.59
C GLU A 10 23.39 14.19 -24.17
N SER A 11 24.64 13.70 -24.27
CA SER A 11 25.69 14.42 -25.02
C SER A 11 25.52 14.25 -26.53
N ASP A 12 24.73 13.25 -26.95
CA ASP A 12 24.28 13.07 -28.31
C ASP A 12 23.22 14.12 -28.66
N PRO A 13 23.29 14.77 -29.83
CA PRO A 13 22.22 15.67 -30.28
C PRO A 13 20.91 14.95 -30.62
N ASP A 14 20.94 13.64 -30.88
CA ASP A 14 19.73 12.83 -31.13
C ASP A 14 19.88 11.40 -30.59
N PRO A 15 19.87 11.21 -29.26
CA PRO A 15 20.06 9.91 -28.67
C PRO A 15 18.82 9.01 -28.86
N LEU A 16 17.63 9.60 -28.94
CA LEU A 16 16.37 8.89 -29.03
C LEU A 16 16.04 8.46 -30.48
N GLY A 17 16.44 9.24 -31.49
CA GLY A 17 16.28 8.85 -32.90
C GLY A 17 17.11 7.63 -33.31
N LYS A 18 18.13 7.28 -32.53
CA LYS A 18 18.94 6.05 -32.72
C LYS A 18 18.28 4.80 -32.15
N ILE A 19 17.31 4.96 -31.23
CA ILE A 19 16.63 3.83 -30.61
C ILE A 19 15.59 3.29 -31.61
N ALA A 20 15.89 2.12 -32.18
CA ALA A 20 15.00 1.48 -33.13
C ALA A 20 13.71 0.95 -32.47
N GLY A 21 12.59 1.19 -33.14
CA GLY A 21 11.26 0.71 -32.74
C GLY A 21 10.46 1.72 -31.91
N PRO A 22 9.20 1.39 -31.59
CA PRO A 22 8.34 2.30 -30.85
C PRO A 22 8.85 2.62 -29.45
N GLN A 23 8.48 3.80 -28.97
CA GLN A 23 8.92 4.36 -27.70
C GLN A 23 7.70 4.63 -26.82
N ILE A 24 7.75 4.15 -25.60
CA ILE A 24 6.73 4.40 -24.58
C ILE A 24 7.36 5.25 -23.49
N TYR A 25 6.74 6.37 -23.18
CA TYR A 25 7.12 7.22 -22.04
C TYR A 25 6.13 7.02 -20.90
N THR A 26 6.64 7.03 -19.68
CA THR A 26 5.84 6.87 -18.46
C THR A 26 6.17 7.94 -17.45
N ASP A 27 5.15 8.45 -16.76
CA ASP A 27 5.33 9.43 -15.69
C ASP A 27 4.29 9.22 -14.56
N GLY A 28 4.65 9.60 -13.34
CA GLY A 28 3.78 9.66 -12.18
C GLY A 28 3.79 11.04 -11.52
N SER A 29 2.61 11.59 -11.24
CA SER A 29 2.48 12.92 -10.64
C SER A 29 1.60 12.94 -9.39
N LYS A 30 1.90 13.89 -8.49
CA LYS A 30 1.06 14.19 -7.32
C LYS A 30 0.85 15.69 -7.20
N ILE A 31 -0.41 16.12 -7.35
CA ILE A 31 -0.82 17.53 -7.28
C ILE A 31 -2.01 17.66 -6.34
N ASN A 32 -1.97 18.64 -5.42
CA ASN A 32 -3.07 18.94 -4.50
C ASN A 32 -3.60 17.72 -3.73
N GLY A 33 -2.69 16.82 -3.32
CA GLY A 33 -3.04 15.60 -2.59
C GLY A 33 -3.57 14.45 -3.44
N ARG A 34 -3.81 14.66 -4.74
CA ARG A 34 -4.28 13.63 -5.67
C ARG A 34 -3.14 13.10 -6.53
N VAL A 35 -3.27 11.86 -7.01
CA VAL A 35 -2.19 11.10 -7.63
C VAL A 35 -2.64 10.61 -8.98
N GLY A 36 -1.79 10.78 -9.99
CA GLY A 36 -2.04 10.34 -11.36
C GLY A 36 -0.79 9.75 -11.98
N ALA A 37 -0.97 8.92 -12.98
CA ALA A 37 0.10 8.39 -13.81
C ALA A 37 -0.31 8.47 -15.27
N ALA A 38 0.67 8.43 -16.18
CA ALA A 38 0.40 8.42 -17.60
C ALA A 38 1.42 7.60 -18.38
N ILE A 39 0.98 7.22 -19.58
CA ILE A 39 1.73 6.47 -20.57
C ILE A 39 1.45 7.09 -21.93
N THR A 40 2.48 7.28 -22.73
CA THR A 40 2.33 7.74 -24.13
C THR A 40 3.15 6.85 -25.04
N TRP A 41 2.55 6.37 -26.12
CA TRP A 41 3.16 5.53 -27.13
C TRP A 41 3.48 6.35 -28.38
N TRP A 42 4.72 6.27 -28.83
CA TRP A 42 5.25 7.05 -29.95
C TRP A 42 5.90 6.14 -30.98
N THR A 43 5.63 6.44 -32.25
CA THR A 43 6.28 5.80 -33.40
C THR A 43 6.72 6.88 -34.37
N ASN A 44 8.00 6.93 -34.75
CA ASN A 44 8.55 7.94 -35.66
C ASN A 44 8.18 9.38 -35.25
N ASP A 45 8.48 9.76 -34.00
CA ASP A 45 8.18 11.08 -33.43
C ASP A 45 6.70 11.52 -33.43
N THR A 46 5.79 10.58 -33.63
CA THR A 46 4.34 10.83 -33.60
C THR A 46 3.68 10.02 -32.49
N GLU A 47 2.92 10.68 -31.62
CA GLU A 47 2.09 10.02 -30.60
C GLU A 47 0.99 9.20 -31.30
N SER A 48 0.95 7.89 -31.03
CA SER A 48 -0.05 6.98 -31.59
C SER A 48 -1.14 6.62 -30.59
N GLU A 49 -0.82 6.55 -29.31
CA GLU A 49 -1.75 6.19 -28.24
C GLU A 49 -1.29 6.80 -26.91
N TYR A 50 -2.22 7.09 -26.00
CA TYR A 50 -1.90 7.47 -24.64
C TYR A 50 -2.89 6.88 -23.65
N GLN A 51 -2.47 6.79 -22.39
CA GLN A 51 -3.30 6.33 -21.28
C GLN A 51 -3.06 7.20 -20.05
N THR A 52 -4.15 7.70 -19.46
CA THR A 52 -4.13 8.39 -18.15
C THR A 52 -4.67 7.46 -17.09
N LEU A 53 -4.03 7.41 -15.94
CA LEU A 53 -4.36 6.50 -14.84
C LEU A 53 -4.59 7.32 -13.57
N SER A 54 -5.77 7.16 -12.95
CA SER A 54 -6.06 7.81 -11.67
C SER A 54 -5.69 6.87 -10.52
N LEU A 55 -4.93 7.37 -9.55
CA LEU A 55 -4.52 6.59 -8.38
C LEU A 55 -5.14 7.18 -7.13
N HIS A 56 -5.39 6.31 -6.14
CA HIS A 56 -5.95 6.76 -4.87
C HIS A 56 -5.07 7.87 -4.23
N PRO A 57 -5.65 8.93 -3.62
CA PRO A 57 -4.91 10.07 -3.05
C PRO A 57 -3.81 9.71 -2.03
N SER A 58 -3.95 8.56 -1.38
CA SER A 58 -2.95 8.04 -0.42
C SER A 58 -1.69 7.46 -1.08
N CYS A 59 -1.69 7.27 -2.40
CA CYS A 59 -0.52 6.80 -3.14
C CYS A 59 0.61 7.84 -3.14
N SER A 60 1.85 7.37 -3.26
CA SER A 60 3.02 8.22 -3.49
C SER A 60 3.28 8.40 -4.99
N VAL A 61 4.04 9.44 -5.35
CA VAL A 61 4.58 9.63 -6.71
C VAL A 61 5.29 8.36 -7.17
N TYR A 62 6.14 7.78 -6.32
CA TYR A 62 6.82 6.51 -6.59
C TYR A 62 5.88 5.35 -6.97
N GLN A 63 4.70 5.26 -6.36
CA GLN A 63 3.72 4.24 -6.74
C GLN A 63 3.06 4.54 -8.08
N ALA A 64 2.83 5.81 -8.39
CA ALA A 64 2.36 6.25 -9.70
C ALA A 64 3.36 5.86 -10.79
N GLU A 65 4.65 6.16 -10.59
CA GLU A 65 5.75 5.77 -11.48
C GLU A 65 5.81 4.25 -11.72
N MET A 66 5.81 3.47 -10.63
CA MET A 66 5.83 2.02 -10.70
C MET A 66 4.57 1.45 -11.37
N TYR A 67 3.42 2.10 -11.21
CA TYR A 67 2.18 1.66 -11.83
C TYR A 67 2.13 2.01 -13.32
N ALA A 68 2.65 3.18 -13.71
CA ALA A 68 2.83 3.58 -15.10
C ALA A 68 3.69 2.55 -15.85
N LEU A 69 4.84 2.17 -15.28
CA LEU A 69 5.72 1.13 -15.84
C LEU A 69 5.02 -0.23 -15.95
N TYR A 70 4.26 -0.63 -14.94
CA TYR A 70 3.48 -1.88 -14.98
C TYR A 70 2.47 -1.89 -16.14
N ARG A 71 1.72 -0.80 -16.29
CA ARG A 71 0.72 -0.64 -17.35
C ARG A 71 1.38 -0.53 -18.72
N ALA A 72 2.54 0.12 -18.84
CA ALA A 72 3.32 0.19 -20.07
C ALA A 72 3.76 -1.21 -20.54
N VAL A 73 4.30 -2.03 -19.65
CA VAL A 73 4.67 -3.42 -19.98
C VAL A 73 3.45 -4.25 -20.38
N ALA A 74 2.30 -4.05 -19.72
CA ALA A 74 1.06 -4.71 -20.11
C ALA A 74 0.58 -4.27 -21.50
N MET A 75 0.71 -2.98 -21.86
CA MET A 75 0.42 -2.47 -23.20
C MET A 75 1.35 -3.11 -24.25
N VAL A 76 2.66 -3.20 -23.97
CA VAL A 76 3.60 -3.89 -24.87
C VAL A 76 3.18 -5.35 -25.05
N LYS A 77 2.80 -6.04 -23.97
CA LYS A 77 2.33 -7.42 -24.03
C LYS A 77 1.07 -7.57 -24.89
N ALA A 78 0.14 -6.62 -24.86
CA ALA A 78 -1.07 -6.64 -25.70
C ALA A 78 -0.82 -6.20 -27.16
N SER A 79 0.25 -5.45 -27.42
CA SER A 79 0.56 -4.92 -28.75
C SER A 79 0.97 -6.01 -29.77
N ARG A 80 1.11 -5.65 -31.05
CA ARG A 80 1.69 -6.53 -32.08
C ARG A 80 3.20 -6.32 -32.27
N GLU A 81 3.78 -5.35 -31.56
CA GLU A 81 5.17 -4.95 -31.72
C GLU A 81 6.10 -5.97 -31.08
N LYS A 82 7.17 -6.31 -31.82
CA LYS A 82 8.17 -7.27 -31.36
C LYS A 82 9.25 -6.64 -30.51
N VAL A 83 9.60 -5.38 -30.76
CA VAL A 83 10.64 -4.65 -30.02
C VAL A 83 10.06 -3.33 -29.60
N VAL A 84 10.02 -3.04 -28.29
CA VAL A 84 9.49 -1.77 -27.76
C VAL A 84 10.39 -1.25 -26.65
N ASN A 85 10.59 0.06 -26.65
CA ASN A 85 11.46 0.77 -25.71
C ASN A 85 10.59 1.51 -24.71
N ILE A 86 10.75 1.22 -23.41
CA ILE A 86 10.05 1.90 -22.32
C ILE A 86 11.03 2.87 -21.65
N LEU A 87 10.67 4.14 -21.61
CA LEU A 87 11.48 5.22 -21.12
C LEU A 87 10.80 5.86 -19.89
N SER A 88 11.57 6.03 -18.81
CA SER A 88 11.10 6.66 -17.57
C SER A 88 12.20 7.52 -16.96
N ASP A 89 11.84 8.66 -16.41
CA ASP A 89 12.76 9.51 -15.65
C ASP A 89 12.90 9.12 -14.17
N SER A 90 12.04 8.21 -13.69
CA SER A 90 12.09 7.68 -12.33
C SER A 90 13.19 6.63 -12.17
N ARG A 91 14.42 7.12 -11.98
CA ARG A 91 15.61 6.28 -11.68
C ARG A 91 15.35 5.30 -10.54
N SER A 92 14.64 5.75 -9.50
CA SER A 92 14.31 4.91 -8.34
C SER A 92 13.43 3.71 -8.68
N SER A 93 12.52 3.85 -9.65
CA SER A 93 11.69 2.76 -10.15
C SER A 93 12.51 1.76 -10.96
N LEU A 94 13.34 2.25 -11.89
CA LEU A 94 14.21 1.42 -12.72
C LEU A 94 15.26 0.65 -11.90
N GLU A 95 15.92 1.30 -10.93
CA GLU A 95 16.84 0.63 -9.99
C GLU A 95 16.14 -0.48 -9.19
N LEU A 96 14.88 -0.28 -8.81
CA LEU A 96 14.10 -1.32 -8.14
C LEU A 96 13.87 -2.52 -9.09
N LEU A 97 13.57 -2.27 -10.37
CA LEU A 97 13.40 -3.30 -11.39
C LEU A 97 14.70 -4.06 -11.71
N SER A 98 15.86 -3.43 -11.52
CA SER A 98 17.16 -4.10 -11.62
C SER A 98 17.51 -4.97 -10.42
N ASN A 99 16.95 -4.74 -9.22
CA ASN A 99 17.27 -5.52 -8.03
C ASN A 99 16.45 -6.83 -7.91
N PRO A 100 16.97 -8.02 -8.30
CA PRO A 100 16.19 -9.26 -8.35
C PRO A 100 15.66 -9.71 -6.99
N ARG A 101 16.21 -9.19 -5.89
CA ARG A 101 15.82 -9.54 -4.51
C ARG A 101 14.66 -8.70 -3.99
N THR A 102 14.21 -7.66 -4.69
CA THR A 102 13.09 -6.83 -4.23
C THR A 102 11.81 -7.66 -4.08
N GLY A 103 11.10 -7.43 -2.98
CA GLY A 103 9.77 -8.00 -2.69
C GLY A 103 8.60 -7.10 -3.12
N HIS A 104 8.85 -6.00 -3.84
CA HIS A 104 7.80 -5.06 -4.22
C HIS A 104 6.80 -5.69 -5.22
N PRO A 105 5.48 -5.63 -4.95
CA PRO A 105 4.48 -6.36 -5.74
C PRO A 105 4.43 -5.87 -7.20
N LEU A 106 4.51 -4.55 -7.45
CA LEU A 106 4.54 -4.04 -8.83
C LEU A 106 5.83 -4.41 -9.55
N ALA A 107 6.98 -4.47 -8.86
CA ALA A 107 8.24 -4.86 -9.51
C ALA A 107 8.21 -6.33 -9.91
N HIS A 108 7.60 -7.18 -9.06
CA HIS A 108 7.35 -8.57 -9.41
C HIS A 108 6.40 -8.69 -10.59
N ALA A 109 5.27 -7.98 -10.58
CA ALA A 109 4.29 -7.99 -11.66
C ALA A 109 4.90 -7.51 -12.99
N ILE A 110 5.71 -6.44 -12.96
CA ILE A 110 6.45 -5.95 -14.13
C ILE A 110 7.37 -7.04 -14.67
N ARG A 111 8.26 -7.60 -13.84
CA ARG A 111 9.21 -8.64 -14.26
C ARG A 111 8.54 -9.88 -14.82
N GLU A 112 7.46 -10.32 -14.18
CA GLU A 112 6.70 -11.47 -14.64
C GLU A 112 6.03 -11.19 -15.98
N THR A 113 5.42 -10.00 -16.13
CA THR A 113 4.79 -9.60 -17.40
C THR A 113 5.83 -9.44 -18.51
N THR A 114 6.99 -8.84 -18.22
CA THR A 114 8.12 -8.74 -19.15
C THR A 114 8.63 -10.13 -19.54
N ARG A 115 8.80 -11.04 -18.58
CA ARG A 115 9.24 -12.41 -18.86
C ARG A 115 8.28 -13.14 -19.80
N ASN A 116 6.98 -13.00 -19.54
CA ASN A 116 5.95 -13.63 -20.34
C ASN A 116 5.89 -13.02 -21.75
N ALA A 117 6.02 -11.69 -21.88
CA ALA A 117 6.16 -11.04 -23.19
C ALA A 117 7.40 -11.55 -23.95
N ASN A 118 8.53 -11.72 -23.26
CA ASN A 118 9.75 -12.24 -23.87
C ASN A 118 9.60 -13.70 -24.31
N ALA A 119 8.90 -14.54 -23.54
CA ALA A 119 8.57 -15.91 -23.93
C ALA A 119 7.65 -15.97 -25.16
N GLU A 120 6.82 -14.93 -25.37
CA GLU A 120 5.97 -14.74 -26.54
C GLU A 120 6.73 -14.12 -27.74
N GLY A 121 8.05 -13.96 -27.65
CA GLY A 121 8.91 -13.49 -28.74
C GLY A 121 9.03 -11.97 -28.84
N LYS A 122 8.68 -11.24 -27.78
CA LYS A 122 8.86 -9.79 -27.69
C LYS A 122 10.17 -9.41 -26.99
N GLU A 123 10.64 -8.21 -27.23
CA GLU A 123 11.81 -7.63 -26.60
C GLU A 123 11.42 -6.28 -26.02
N ILE A 124 11.43 -6.19 -24.69
CA ILE A 124 11.12 -4.96 -23.96
C ILE A 124 12.42 -4.40 -23.40
N ARG A 125 12.81 -3.21 -23.88
CA ARG A 125 14.02 -2.51 -23.42
C ARG A 125 13.62 -1.37 -22.50
N PHE A 126 14.39 -1.14 -21.45
CA PHE A 126 14.13 -0.06 -20.50
C PHE A 126 15.24 0.99 -20.60
N TYR A 127 14.84 2.26 -20.59
CA TYR A 127 15.75 3.39 -20.64
C TYR A 127 15.44 4.36 -19.52
N TRP A 128 16.51 4.89 -18.92
CA TRP A 128 16.42 6.06 -18.06
C TRP A 128 16.79 7.31 -18.83
N LEU A 129 15.96 8.33 -18.75
CA LEU A 129 16.23 9.68 -19.24
C LEU A 129 16.15 10.68 -18.10
N ARG A 130 16.73 11.88 -18.24
CA ARG A 130 16.46 12.95 -17.27
C ARG A 130 15.12 13.61 -17.50
N ALA A 131 14.47 13.95 -16.39
CA ALA A 131 13.30 14.81 -16.37
C ALA A 131 13.64 16.21 -16.92
N HIS A 132 12.66 16.81 -17.60
CA HIS A 132 12.67 18.23 -18.01
C HIS A 132 13.79 18.67 -18.96
N VAL A 133 14.22 17.79 -19.88
CA VAL A 133 15.24 18.11 -20.91
C VAL A 133 14.64 18.32 -22.30
N GLY A 134 13.34 18.63 -22.43
CA GLY A 134 12.74 18.92 -23.75
C GLY A 134 12.29 17.69 -24.55
N THR A 135 12.34 16.49 -23.96
CA THR A 135 11.90 15.26 -24.65
C THR A 135 10.38 15.26 -24.77
N LYS A 136 9.87 15.50 -25.99
CA LYS A 136 8.43 15.62 -26.29
C LYS A 136 7.57 14.53 -25.65
N GLY A 137 7.98 13.26 -25.76
CA GLY A 137 7.24 12.15 -25.18
C GLY A 137 7.21 12.16 -23.64
N ASN A 138 8.31 12.54 -22.99
CA ASN A 138 8.36 12.62 -21.53
C ASN A 138 7.55 13.80 -20.99
N GLU A 139 7.68 14.97 -21.62
CA GLU A 139 6.90 16.16 -21.26
C GLU A 139 5.41 15.91 -21.42
N ARG A 140 5.03 15.17 -22.47
CA ARG A 140 3.66 14.76 -22.71
C ARG A 140 3.15 13.77 -21.66
N ALA A 141 3.97 12.82 -21.23
CA ALA A 141 3.62 11.91 -20.13
C ALA A 141 3.43 12.68 -18.82
N ASP A 142 4.33 13.61 -18.46
CA ASP A 142 4.20 14.47 -17.27
C ASP A 142 2.93 15.33 -17.31
N GLU A 143 2.62 15.96 -18.44
CA GLU A 143 1.38 16.71 -18.62
C GLU A 143 0.14 15.81 -18.36
N LEU A 144 0.10 14.63 -18.98
CA LEU A 144 -1.01 13.71 -18.84
C LEU A 144 -1.14 13.13 -17.43
N ALA A 145 -0.03 12.89 -16.73
CA ALA A 145 -0.05 12.43 -15.33
C ALA A 145 -0.63 13.50 -14.41
N LYS A 146 -0.30 14.77 -14.65
CA LYS A 146 -0.88 15.93 -13.93
C LYS A 146 -2.37 16.10 -14.21
N ILE A 147 -2.82 15.87 -15.44
CA ILE A 147 -4.24 15.86 -15.81
C ILE A 147 -4.95 14.69 -15.12
N ALA A 148 -4.34 13.50 -15.12
CA ALA A 148 -4.89 12.31 -14.48
C ALA A 148 -5.10 12.50 -12.97
N ALA A 149 -4.14 13.15 -12.29
CA ALA A 149 -4.24 13.48 -10.87
C ALA A 149 -5.42 14.42 -10.55
N GLN A 150 -5.88 15.22 -11.50
CA GLN A 150 -6.95 16.20 -11.29
C GLN A 150 -8.35 15.65 -11.58
N LYS A 151 -8.47 14.44 -12.16
CA LYS A 151 -9.76 13.80 -12.40
C LYS A 151 -10.55 13.64 -11.09
N ALA A 152 -11.87 13.73 -11.18
CA ALA A 152 -12.76 13.56 -10.04
C ALA A 152 -12.65 12.14 -9.47
N ASP A 153 -12.99 11.98 -8.18
CA ASP A 153 -12.95 10.71 -7.44
C ASP A 153 -13.97 9.71 -8.01
N ALA A 154 -13.65 9.12 -9.16
CA ALA A 154 -14.39 8.06 -9.82
C ALA A 154 -13.39 6.96 -10.16
N ASP A 155 -13.72 5.73 -9.74
CA ASP A 155 -13.03 4.45 -10.00
C ASP A 155 -11.51 4.55 -10.23
N TYR A 156 -10.72 4.45 -9.15
CA TYR A 156 -9.26 4.54 -9.25
C TYR A 156 -8.69 3.29 -9.95
N ASP A 157 -7.82 3.49 -10.94
CA ASP A 157 -7.08 2.41 -11.61
C ASP A 157 -6.15 1.65 -10.66
N TYR A 158 -5.73 2.28 -9.55
CA TYR A 158 -4.89 1.66 -8.53
C TYR A 158 -5.28 2.15 -7.13
N GLU A 159 -5.90 1.25 -6.37
CA GLU A 159 -6.28 1.46 -4.97
C GLU A 159 -5.34 0.76 -3.97
N LYS A 160 -4.27 0.09 -4.42
CA LYS A 160 -3.36 -0.63 -3.51
C LYS A 160 -2.53 0.37 -2.70
N ILE A 161 -3.12 0.80 -1.58
CA ILE A 161 -2.52 1.66 -0.57
C ILE A 161 -1.19 1.02 -0.14
N PRO A 162 -0.09 1.79 -0.08
CA PRO A 162 1.16 1.24 0.43
C PRO A 162 0.97 0.82 1.89
N LEU A 163 1.50 -0.36 2.25
CA LEU A 163 1.68 -0.79 3.65
C LEU A 163 2.46 0.24 4.48
N SER A 164 3.08 1.26 3.86
CA SER A 164 3.78 2.36 4.53
C SER A 164 2.91 3.12 5.54
N TRP A 165 1.59 3.19 5.34
CA TRP A 165 0.68 3.77 6.36
C TRP A 165 0.50 2.87 7.59
N THR A 166 0.61 1.54 7.42
CA THR A 166 0.54 0.57 8.53
C THR A 166 1.85 0.46 9.30
N GLY A 167 2.99 0.74 8.65
CA GLY A 167 4.31 0.79 9.28
C GLY A 167 4.59 2.08 10.06
N ALA A 168 3.95 3.22 9.72
CA ALA A 168 4.18 4.50 10.38
C ALA A 168 3.85 4.47 11.89
N ILE A 169 2.72 3.84 12.25
CA ILE A 169 2.34 3.63 13.65
C ILE A 169 3.33 2.68 14.33
N THR A 170 3.63 1.55 13.70
CA THR A 170 4.58 0.56 14.23
C THR A 170 5.94 1.19 14.52
N LYS A 171 6.44 2.05 13.62
CA LYS A 171 7.73 2.74 13.76
C LYS A 171 7.78 3.73 14.92
N THR A 172 6.64 4.28 15.31
CA THR A 172 6.54 5.19 16.45
C THR A 172 6.71 4.43 17.77
N PHE A 173 6.20 3.20 17.85
CA PHE A 173 6.40 2.30 19.00
C PHE A 173 7.74 1.56 18.95
N PHE A 174 8.21 1.23 17.74
CA PHE A 174 9.35 0.37 17.49
C PHE A 174 10.20 0.91 16.32
N PRO A 175 11.05 1.92 16.57
CA PRO A 175 11.83 2.57 15.51
C PRO A 175 12.93 1.66 14.94
N ASP A 176 13.45 0.73 15.73
CA ASP A 176 14.46 -0.26 15.34
C ASP A 176 13.88 -1.67 15.32
N ALA A 177 13.86 -2.31 14.14
CA ALA A 177 13.28 -3.64 13.94
C ALA A 177 14.01 -4.77 14.70
N LYS A 178 15.33 -4.67 14.91
CA LYS A 178 16.10 -5.68 15.67
C LYS A 178 15.75 -5.60 17.15
N LYS A 179 15.68 -4.39 17.72
CA LYS A 179 15.22 -4.18 19.10
C LYS A 179 13.76 -4.59 19.27
N ALA A 180 12.91 -4.27 18.29
CA ALA A 180 11.50 -4.64 18.27
C ALA A 180 11.31 -6.15 18.42
N TYR A 181 12.11 -6.96 17.70
CA TYR A 181 12.07 -8.43 17.79
C TYR A 181 12.25 -8.92 19.22
N ALA A 182 13.28 -8.44 19.91
CA ALA A 182 13.57 -8.84 21.27
C ALA A 182 12.44 -8.46 22.23
N THR A 183 11.87 -7.26 22.08
CA THR A 183 10.78 -6.74 22.91
C THR A 183 9.48 -7.50 22.66
N ILE A 184 9.04 -7.64 21.40
CA ILE A 184 7.76 -8.26 21.03
C ILE A 184 7.74 -9.75 21.39
N ARG A 185 8.86 -10.46 21.19
CA ARG A 185 8.99 -11.88 21.55
C ARG A 185 8.77 -12.13 23.03
N LYS A 186 9.24 -11.22 23.90
CA LYS A 186 9.04 -11.27 25.35
C LYS A 186 7.63 -10.82 25.74
N LEU A 187 7.14 -9.75 25.12
CA LEU A 187 5.84 -9.13 25.41
C LEU A 187 4.66 -10.06 25.10
N LYS A 188 4.73 -10.86 24.02
CA LYS A 188 3.62 -11.69 23.51
C LYS A 188 2.29 -10.90 23.44
N PRO A 189 2.21 -9.88 22.57
CA PRO A 189 1.10 -8.95 22.56
C PRO A 189 -0.23 -9.61 22.23
N THR A 190 -1.31 -9.09 22.83
CA THR A 190 -2.68 -9.54 22.56
C THR A 190 -3.11 -9.17 21.12
N PRO A 191 -4.18 -9.78 20.58
CA PRO A 191 -4.70 -9.38 19.28
C PRO A 191 -5.06 -7.89 19.19
N VAL A 192 -5.59 -7.29 20.27
CA VAL A 192 -5.94 -5.87 20.31
C VAL A 192 -4.68 -5.00 20.29
N GLN A 193 -3.68 -5.31 21.13
CA GLN A 193 -2.39 -4.62 21.12
C GLN A 193 -1.72 -4.72 19.74
N THR A 194 -1.91 -5.85 19.05
CA THR A 194 -1.40 -6.03 17.70
C THR A 194 -2.04 -5.13 16.68
N GLN A 195 -3.34 -4.99 16.76
CA GLN A 195 -4.09 -4.07 15.92
C GLN A 195 -3.66 -2.62 16.19
N ILE A 196 -3.45 -2.25 17.46
CA ILE A 196 -2.97 -0.91 17.85
C ILE A 196 -1.63 -0.61 17.20
N PHE A 197 -0.62 -1.48 17.38
CA PHE A 197 0.73 -1.20 16.85
C PHE A 197 0.79 -1.16 15.33
N THR A 198 -0.10 -1.88 14.65
CA THR A 198 -0.11 -1.95 13.18
C THR A 198 -1.12 -0.99 12.53
N GLY A 199 -1.93 -0.29 13.34
CA GLY A 199 -3.02 0.57 12.85
C GLY A 199 -4.23 -0.18 12.30
N HIS A 200 -4.24 -1.52 12.31
CA HIS A 200 -5.34 -2.36 11.81
C HIS A 200 -6.45 -2.54 12.85
N THR A 201 -6.94 -1.43 13.39
CA THR A 201 -7.89 -1.40 14.51
C THR A 201 -9.34 -1.38 14.03
N GLY A 202 -10.29 -1.75 14.89
CA GLY A 202 -11.72 -1.69 14.58
C GLY A 202 -12.37 -0.32 14.83
N ILE A 203 -11.63 0.77 14.62
CA ILE A 203 -12.05 2.16 14.91
C ILE A 203 -12.37 2.93 13.62
N ALA A 204 -13.01 4.10 13.74
CA ALA A 204 -13.63 4.77 12.59
C ALA A 204 -12.66 5.10 11.45
N GLU A 205 -11.45 5.61 11.71
CA GLU A 205 -10.45 5.90 10.67
C GLU A 205 -10.12 4.67 9.81
N TYR A 206 -9.91 3.52 10.46
CA TYR A 206 -9.63 2.28 9.75
C TYR A 206 -10.86 1.77 9.00
N LEU A 207 -12.02 1.70 9.65
CA LEU A 207 -13.23 1.16 9.04
C LEU A 207 -13.72 2.00 7.84
N HIS A 208 -13.65 3.34 7.94
CA HIS A 208 -14.00 4.25 6.86
C HIS A 208 -13.13 4.04 5.63
N ARG A 209 -11.81 3.91 5.82
CA ARG A 209 -10.86 3.61 4.74
C ARG A 209 -11.17 2.31 4.00
N PHE A 210 -11.74 1.30 4.67
CA PHE A 210 -12.18 0.05 4.04
C PHE A 210 -13.64 0.10 3.56
N LYS A 211 -14.24 1.30 3.48
CA LYS A 211 -15.63 1.52 3.04
C LYS A 211 -16.65 0.75 3.91
N LEU A 212 -16.27 0.39 5.15
CA LEU A 212 -17.13 -0.30 6.13
C LEU A 212 -17.87 0.68 7.04
N LEU A 213 -17.44 1.93 7.08
CA LEU A 213 -18.08 3.03 7.79
C LEU A 213 -18.14 4.25 6.87
N GLN A 214 -19.17 5.10 7.01
CA GLN A 214 -19.39 6.26 6.13
C GLN A 214 -18.56 7.48 6.53
N SER A 215 -18.12 7.56 7.78
CA SER A 215 -17.33 8.68 8.27
C SER A 215 -16.18 8.17 9.16
N PRO A 216 -14.98 8.80 9.10
CA PRO A 216 -13.89 8.51 10.01
C PRO A 216 -13.98 9.29 11.35
N SER A 217 -15.04 10.07 11.56
CA SER A 217 -15.20 10.95 12.73
C SER A 217 -15.30 10.19 14.06
N CYS A 218 -14.79 10.79 15.12
CA CYS A 218 -14.97 10.32 16.48
C CYS A 218 -16.29 10.82 17.07
N GLU A 219 -16.88 10.06 17.98
CA GLU A 219 -18.07 10.49 18.72
C GLU A 219 -17.81 11.64 19.69
N CYS A 220 -16.54 11.89 20.08
CA CYS A 220 -16.25 13.02 20.94
C CYS A 220 -16.45 14.37 20.23
N ASP A 221 -16.24 14.38 18.91
CA ASP A 221 -16.27 15.58 18.07
C ASP A 221 -16.32 15.13 16.60
N ALA A 222 -17.35 15.58 15.87
CA ALA A 222 -17.56 15.24 14.47
C ALA A 222 -16.41 15.69 13.56
N ASP A 223 -15.65 16.72 13.94
CA ASP A 223 -14.54 17.26 13.17
C ASP A 223 -13.21 16.54 13.45
N LYS A 224 -13.18 15.63 14.44
CA LYS A 224 -11.98 14.86 14.80
C LYS A 224 -12.03 13.46 14.21
N ILE A 225 -10.95 13.08 13.55
CA ILE A 225 -10.78 11.71 13.04
C ILE A 225 -10.47 10.76 14.22
N GLU A 226 -11.22 9.67 14.35
CA GLU A 226 -10.98 8.63 15.35
C GLU A 226 -9.78 7.76 14.95
N SER A 227 -8.58 8.32 15.06
CA SER A 227 -7.32 7.64 14.80
C SER A 227 -6.74 6.97 16.05
N VAL A 228 -5.74 6.11 15.85
CA VAL A 228 -4.97 5.50 16.96
C VAL A 228 -4.42 6.58 17.88
N TRP A 229 -3.87 7.64 17.30
CA TRP A 229 -3.25 8.74 18.04
C TRP A 229 -4.25 9.64 18.72
N HIS A 230 -5.40 9.89 18.08
CA HIS A 230 -6.48 10.62 18.71
C HIS A 230 -6.92 9.91 20.00
N ILE A 231 -7.21 8.60 19.95
CA ILE A 231 -7.60 7.81 21.12
C ILE A 231 -6.53 7.87 22.23
N ILE A 232 -5.26 7.67 21.87
CA ILE A 232 -4.18 7.57 22.85
C ILE A 232 -3.79 8.93 23.45
N LEU A 233 -3.83 10.03 22.68
CA LEU A 233 -3.18 11.29 23.06
C LEU A 233 -4.13 12.47 23.25
N GLU A 234 -5.28 12.48 22.59
CA GLU A 234 -6.08 13.71 22.42
C GLU A 234 -7.53 13.55 22.87
N CYS A 235 -8.11 12.36 22.69
CA CYS A 235 -9.53 12.14 22.84
C CYS A 235 -9.98 12.44 24.28
N PRO A 236 -10.95 13.33 24.49
CA PRO A 236 -11.40 13.72 25.84
C PRO A 236 -12.11 12.58 26.56
N ARG A 237 -12.69 11.63 25.81
CA ARG A 237 -13.32 10.43 26.39
C ARG A 237 -12.36 9.56 27.20
N TYR A 238 -11.08 9.58 26.84
CA TYR A 238 -10.03 8.81 27.50
C TYR A 238 -9.12 9.70 28.35
N GLU A 239 -9.50 10.96 28.60
CA GLU A 239 -8.68 11.94 29.31
C GLU A 239 -8.34 11.51 30.73
N VAL A 240 -9.34 11.09 31.51
CA VAL A 240 -9.12 10.66 32.91
C VAL A 240 -8.18 9.44 32.95
N ALA A 241 -8.47 8.42 32.14
CA ALA A 241 -7.65 7.21 32.10
C ALA A 241 -6.22 7.48 31.57
N ARG A 242 -6.07 8.45 30.66
CA ARG A 242 -4.77 8.91 30.16
C ARG A 242 -4.01 9.66 31.24
N TYR A 243 -4.67 10.57 31.96
CA TYR A 243 -4.08 11.31 33.07
C TYR A 243 -3.58 10.38 34.17
N ASP A 244 -4.39 9.40 34.57
CA ASP A 244 -4.02 8.39 35.56
C ASP A 244 -2.79 7.59 35.12
N LEU A 245 -2.73 7.20 33.84
CA LEU A 245 -1.57 6.54 33.26
C LEU A 245 -0.33 7.43 33.31
N GLU A 246 -0.41 8.67 32.81
CA GLU A 246 0.70 9.63 32.75
C GLU A 246 1.29 9.89 34.14
N HIS A 247 0.42 10.01 35.15
CA HIS A 247 0.84 10.13 36.54
C HIS A 247 1.54 8.86 37.04
N LYS A 248 0.97 7.68 36.75
CA LYS A 248 1.51 6.38 37.18
C LYS A 248 2.87 6.04 36.56
N ILE A 249 3.11 6.40 35.30
CA ILE A 249 4.38 6.14 34.61
C ILE A 249 5.35 7.34 34.69
N GLU A 250 4.95 8.42 35.36
CA GLU A 250 5.67 9.69 35.47
C GLU A 250 6.17 10.19 34.11
N THR A 251 5.34 10.08 33.08
CA THR A 251 5.72 10.43 31.70
C THR A 251 4.48 10.82 30.92
N LYS A 252 4.50 12.05 30.38
CA LYS A 252 3.46 12.55 29.49
C LYS A 252 3.45 11.76 28.18
N LEU A 253 2.28 11.38 27.70
CA LEU A 253 2.14 10.68 26.43
C LEU A 253 2.32 11.66 25.27
N GLU A 254 3.39 11.46 24.51
CA GLU A 254 3.68 12.22 23.29
C GLU A 254 4.22 11.24 22.24
N LYS A 255 3.84 11.41 20.97
CA LYS A 255 4.27 10.50 19.89
C LYS A 255 5.78 10.18 19.91
N PRO A 256 6.69 11.16 20.07
CA PRO A 256 8.13 10.90 20.07
C PRO A 256 8.57 9.99 21.22
N LYS A 257 7.88 10.01 22.37
CA LYS A 257 8.24 9.25 23.58
C LYS A 257 7.70 7.83 23.62
N MET A 258 6.92 7.41 22.63
CA MET A 258 6.29 6.08 22.64
C MET A 258 7.32 4.96 22.66
N HIS A 259 8.42 5.10 21.93
CA HIS A 259 9.49 4.10 21.93
C HIS A 259 10.14 3.94 23.32
N GLU A 260 10.35 5.03 24.06
CA GLU A 260 10.92 5.01 25.43
C GLU A 260 9.99 4.28 26.40
N ILE A 261 8.68 4.55 26.32
CA ILE A 261 7.65 3.85 27.11
C ILE A 261 7.66 2.35 26.81
N MET A 262 7.83 1.98 25.53
CA MET A 262 7.87 0.58 25.11
C MET A 262 9.17 -0.16 25.49
N GLU A 263 10.29 0.55 25.64
CA GLU A 263 11.57 -0.03 26.09
C GLU A 263 11.53 -0.36 27.59
N ASN A 264 10.94 0.50 28.43
CA ASN A 264 10.82 0.28 29.86
C ASN A 264 9.72 -0.76 30.20
N PRO A 265 10.04 -1.92 30.84
CA PRO A 265 9.06 -2.97 31.12
C PRO A 265 7.87 -2.55 31.99
N GLU A 266 8.10 -1.72 33.01
CA GLU A 266 7.06 -1.29 33.96
C GLU A 266 6.10 -0.32 33.27
N LYS A 267 6.65 0.71 32.62
CA LYS A 267 5.86 1.68 31.86
C LYS A 267 5.08 1.03 30.73
N ARG A 268 5.69 0.07 30.03
CA ARG A 268 5.07 -0.69 28.94
C ARG A 268 3.81 -1.44 29.40
N VAL A 269 3.86 -2.12 30.55
CA VAL A 269 2.70 -2.89 31.03
C VAL A 269 1.52 -1.98 31.31
N GLU A 270 1.77 -0.85 31.96
CA GLU A 270 0.73 0.13 32.28
C GLU A 270 0.15 0.78 31.02
N PHE A 271 1.01 1.19 30.09
CA PHE A 271 0.58 1.76 28.82
C PHE A 271 -0.30 0.78 28.02
N LEU A 272 0.10 -0.49 27.93
CA LEU A 272 -0.66 -1.49 27.16
C LEU A 272 -2.00 -1.85 27.82
N SER A 273 -2.08 -1.81 29.15
CA SER A 273 -3.33 -1.97 29.88
C SER A 273 -4.33 -0.86 29.56
N PHE A 274 -3.86 0.40 29.60
CA PHE A 274 -4.65 1.57 29.19
C PHE A 274 -5.10 1.47 27.73
N ALA A 275 -4.15 1.26 26.81
CA ALA A 275 -4.42 1.24 25.38
C ALA A 275 -5.38 0.10 25.02
N GLU A 276 -5.19 -1.10 25.58
CA GLU A 276 -6.09 -2.21 25.29
C GLU A 276 -7.54 -1.94 25.75
N LYS A 277 -7.74 -1.32 26.92
CA LYS A 277 -9.08 -0.94 27.40
C LYS A 277 -9.73 0.10 26.49
N ALA A 278 -9.01 1.18 26.18
CA ALA A 278 -9.53 2.27 25.34
C ALA A 278 -9.96 1.76 23.94
N PHE A 279 -9.14 0.92 23.31
CA PHE A 279 -9.46 0.40 21.97
C PHE A 279 -10.55 -0.66 21.96
N ARG A 280 -10.71 -1.44 23.05
CA ARG A 280 -11.85 -2.36 23.19
C ARG A 280 -13.16 -1.60 23.27
N GLU A 281 -13.19 -0.51 24.04
CA GLU A 281 -14.35 0.39 24.10
C GLU A 281 -14.62 1.06 22.75
N ALA A 282 -13.59 1.57 22.07
CA ALA A 282 -13.76 2.19 20.76
C ALA A 282 -14.28 1.21 19.70
N THR A 283 -13.77 -0.03 19.71
CA THR A 283 -14.15 -1.06 18.73
C THR A 283 -15.55 -1.64 18.98
N SER A 284 -15.96 -1.77 20.25
CA SER A 284 -17.28 -2.36 20.57
C SER A 284 -18.44 -1.51 20.04
N ARG A 285 -18.27 -0.19 20.02
CA ARG A 285 -19.24 0.78 19.47
C ARG A 285 -19.57 0.50 18.00
N HIS A 286 -18.54 0.29 17.18
CA HIS A 286 -18.69 0.00 15.76
C HIS A 286 -19.33 -1.36 15.47
N ARG A 287 -19.11 -2.36 16.34
CA ARG A 287 -19.78 -3.66 16.22
C ARG A 287 -21.29 -3.58 16.49
N SER A 288 -21.72 -2.69 17.39
CA SER A 288 -23.13 -2.47 17.70
C SER A 288 -23.86 -1.80 16.52
N MET A 289 -23.24 -0.81 15.88
CA MET A 289 -23.80 -0.11 14.71
C MET A 289 -23.95 -1.02 13.49
N ASN A 290 -22.95 -1.88 13.21
CA ASN A 290 -23.02 -2.83 12.09
C ASN A 290 -24.08 -3.93 12.29
N ARG A 291 -24.41 -4.27 13.54
CA ARG A 291 -25.48 -5.24 13.83
C ARG A 291 -26.87 -4.65 13.61
N LYS A 292 -27.10 -3.39 14.03
CA LYS A 292 -28.37 -2.68 13.79
C LYS A 292 -28.63 -2.45 12.29
N ARG A 293 -27.59 -2.08 11.54
CA ARG A 293 -27.71 -1.88 10.08
C ARG A 293 -28.08 -3.16 9.33
N ASN A 294 -27.53 -4.31 9.73
CA ASN A 294 -27.85 -5.60 9.14
C ASN A 294 -29.25 -6.13 9.51
N GLU A 295 -29.87 -5.59 10.57
CA GLU A 295 -31.26 -5.91 10.96
C GLU A 295 -32.28 -5.01 10.24
N GLU A 296 -31.88 -3.84 9.73
CA GLU A 296 -32.77 -2.86 9.05
C GLU A 296 -32.85 -3.01 7.51
N THR A 297 -31.96 -3.78 6.88
CA THR A 297 -32.05 -4.11 5.44
C THR A 297 -32.49 -5.57 5.22
N PRO A 298 -33.68 -5.83 4.63
CA PRO A 298 -34.08 -7.19 4.25
C PRO A 298 -33.21 -7.70 3.08
N PRO A 299 -32.91 -9.00 3.01
CA PRO A 299 -32.12 -9.54 1.90
C PRO A 299 -32.96 -9.56 0.62
N THR A 300 -32.66 -8.67 -0.32
CA THR A 300 -33.06 -8.85 -1.72
C THR A 300 -32.14 -9.86 -2.37
N ALA A 301 -32.63 -11.09 -2.58
CA ALA A 301 -31.95 -12.12 -3.34
C ALA A 301 -32.13 -11.89 -4.86
N PRO A 302 -31.10 -12.10 -5.68
CA PRO A 302 -31.27 -12.52 -7.06
C PRO A 302 -31.12 -14.04 -7.17
N THR A 303 -32.06 -14.62 -7.91
CA THR A 303 -32.28 -16.04 -8.19
C THR A 303 -31.11 -16.72 -8.90
N SER A 304 -30.95 -18.01 -8.61
CA SER A 304 -29.91 -18.98 -8.99
C SER A 304 -29.69 -19.27 -10.48
N ALA A 305 -28.47 -19.69 -10.82
CA ALA A 305 -28.20 -20.74 -11.82
C ALA A 305 -27.10 -21.70 -11.30
N PRO A 306 -27.20 -23.02 -11.52
CA PRO A 306 -26.30 -24.00 -10.89
C PRO A 306 -25.06 -24.27 -11.74
N THR A 307 -23.87 -24.29 -11.11
CA THR A 307 -22.65 -24.81 -11.74
C THR A 307 -22.07 -25.91 -10.85
N GLN A 308 -21.83 -27.07 -11.47
CA GLN A 308 -21.39 -28.31 -10.84
C GLN A 308 -20.03 -28.15 -10.14
N LYS A 309 -19.90 -28.74 -8.94
CA LYS A 309 -18.63 -28.87 -8.20
C LYS A 309 -17.72 -29.91 -8.87
N PRO A 310 -16.43 -29.63 -9.13
CA PRO A 310 -15.42 -30.67 -9.28
C PRO A 310 -15.08 -31.28 -7.91
N GLN A 311 -14.93 -32.60 -7.87
CA GLN A 311 -14.59 -33.39 -6.69
C GLN A 311 -13.21 -33.01 -6.13
N GLU A 312 -13.14 -32.75 -4.83
CA GLU A 312 -11.90 -32.53 -4.08
C GLU A 312 -11.24 -33.86 -3.71
N ASN A 313 -9.94 -33.95 -3.96
CA ASN A 313 -9.07 -35.06 -3.59
C ASN A 313 -8.47 -34.79 -2.19
N PRO A 314 -8.61 -35.67 -1.18
CA PRO A 314 -8.44 -35.32 0.23
C PRO A 314 -7.00 -35.32 0.79
N GLU A 315 -5.96 -35.09 -0.02
CA GLU A 315 -4.55 -35.25 0.43
C GLU A 315 -3.69 -33.97 0.56
N ASN A 316 -4.29 -32.77 0.62
CA ASN A 316 -3.52 -31.52 0.82
C ASN A 316 -3.93 -30.69 2.06
N GLU A 317 -4.55 -31.30 3.07
CA GLU A 317 -4.74 -30.68 4.40
C GLU A 317 -3.48 -30.81 5.28
N ALA A 318 -2.38 -30.13 4.94
CA ALA A 318 -1.24 -30.06 5.87
C ALA A 318 -0.23 -28.91 5.65
N THR A 319 -0.59 -27.72 5.13
CA THR A 319 0.38 -26.59 5.21
C THR A 319 -0.20 -25.18 5.12
N THR A 320 -1.29 -24.87 5.82
CA THR A 320 -1.64 -23.46 6.10
C THR A 320 -0.86 -22.99 7.33
N LEU A 321 0.39 -22.53 7.13
CA LEU A 321 1.24 -21.96 8.17
C LEU A 321 0.53 -20.78 8.87
N ARG A 322 0.13 -20.99 10.13
CA ARG A 322 -0.23 -19.92 11.07
C ARG A 322 0.95 -18.97 11.23
N THR A 323 0.91 -17.80 10.61
CA THR A 323 1.87 -16.73 10.92
C THR A 323 1.62 -16.26 12.36
N THR A 324 2.67 -16.24 13.18
CA THR A 324 2.55 -15.81 14.58
C THR A 324 2.32 -14.29 14.67
N THR A 325 1.68 -13.82 15.74
CA THR A 325 1.46 -12.39 16.03
C THR A 325 2.75 -11.56 15.94
N THR A 326 3.85 -12.14 16.41
CA THR A 326 5.20 -11.59 16.36
C THR A 326 5.67 -11.35 14.93
N GLU A 327 5.45 -12.30 14.01
CA GLU A 327 5.83 -12.16 12.60
C GLU A 327 5.05 -11.06 11.88
N ARG A 328 3.78 -10.84 12.23
CA ARG A 328 2.97 -9.76 11.62
C ARG A 328 3.50 -8.37 12.00
N MET A 329 3.85 -8.16 13.27
CA MET A 329 4.42 -6.89 13.73
C MET A 329 5.80 -6.64 13.15
N LEU A 330 6.65 -7.67 13.11
CA LEU A 330 8.01 -7.57 12.58
C LEU A 330 8.00 -7.27 11.09
N ARG A 331 7.10 -7.89 10.33
CA ARG A 331 6.92 -7.56 8.91
C ARG A 331 6.47 -6.12 8.71
N CYS A 332 5.59 -5.59 9.57
CA CYS A 332 5.19 -4.17 9.52
C CYS A 332 6.35 -3.23 9.90
N ALA A 333 7.18 -3.59 10.87
CA ALA A 333 8.34 -2.81 11.30
C ALA A 333 9.51 -2.85 10.28
N GLU A 334 9.78 -4.03 9.70
CA GLU A 334 10.84 -4.24 8.70
C GLU A 334 10.53 -3.55 7.36
N THR A 335 9.24 -3.46 7.00
CA THR A 335 8.79 -2.73 5.80
C THR A 335 8.80 -1.21 5.98
N ALA A 336 8.88 -0.69 7.22
CA ALA A 336 8.87 0.74 7.54
C ALA A 336 10.25 1.43 7.45
N GLY A 337 11.25 0.78 6.87
CA GLY A 337 12.60 1.34 6.75
C GLY A 337 13.54 0.69 5.73
N LYS A 338 13.09 -0.28 4.93
CA LYS A 338 13.89 -0.86 3.84
C LYS A 338 13.03 -1.18 2.61
N PRO A 339 13.42 -0.78 1.40
CA PRO A 339 12.77 -1.26 0.19
C PRO A 339 13.01 -2.77 0.04
N GLY A 340 11.93 -3.56 -0.02
CA GLY A 340 11.97 -4.90 -0.59
C GLY A 340 12.04 -6.10 0.36
N ILE A 341 11.15 -6.23 1.36
CA ILE A 341 10.94 -7.52 2.06
C ILE A 341 9.55 -8.09 1.75
N ARG A 342 9.55 -9.35 1.27
CA ARG A 342 8.41 -10.15 0.78
C ARG A 342 7.31 -10.37 1.83
N THR A 343 6.04 -10.35 1.40
CA THR A 343 5.00 -11.19 2.00
C THR A 343 4.04 -11.70 0.93
N ARG A 344 3.84 -13.02 0.88
CA ARG A 344 2.83 -13.70 0.04
C ARG A 344 1.46 -13.06 0.22
N GLU A 345 0.66 -13.10 -0.84
CA GLU A 345 -0.74 -12.68 -0.89
C GLU A 345 -1.50 -13.16 0.36
N TRP A 346 -2.15 -12.23 1.05
CA TRP A 346 -3.15 -12.53 2.05
C TRP A 346 -4.40 -11.74 1.73
N HIS A 347 -5.31 -12.38 0.98
CA HIS A 347 -6.72 -12.04 1.03
C HIS A 347 -7.22 -12.34 2.45
N CYS A 348 -7.55 -11.30 3.21
CA CYS A 348 -8.22 -11.49 4.50
C CYS A 348 -9.72 -11.65 4.22
N SER A 349 -10.17 -12.88 4.02
CA SER A 349 -11.60 -13.18 4.01
C SER A 349 -12.18 -12.91 5.40
N TRP A 350 -13.10 -11.97 5.47
CA TRP A 350 -13.90 -11.70 6.67
C TRP A 350 -15.29 -12.28 6.49
N THR A 351 -15.43 -13.60 6.41
CA THR A 351 -16.74 -14.24 6.61
C THR A 351 -16.60 -15.70 7.04
N LYS A 352 -17.24 -16.00 8.17
CA LYS A 352 -17.60 -17.32 8.73
C LYS A 352 -16.47 -18.13 9.39
N THR A 353 -16.28 -17.88 10.68
CA THR A 353 -16.03 -18.95 11.65
C THR A 353 -17.09 -18.90 12.74
N ARG A 354 -17.52 -20.10 13.17
CA ARG A 354 -18.67 -20.49 14.05
C ARG A 354 -19.93 -20.83 13.25
N LYS A 355 -20.53 -22.01 13.39
CA LYS A 355 -20.53 -23.04 14.46
C LYS A 355 -20.19 -24.42 13.83
N GLY A 356 -19.57 -25.36 14.53
CA GLY A 356 -20.19 -26.10 15.64
C GLY A 356 -21.14 -27.11 15.03
#